data_AF-A0A942DEM0-F1
#
_entry.id   AF-A0A942DEM0-F1
#
_cell.length_a   1.000
_cell.length_b   1.000
_cell.length_c   1.000
_cell.angle_alpha   90.00
_cell.angle_beta   90.00
_cell.angle_gamma   90.00
#
_symmetry.space_group_name_H-M   'P 1'
#
loop_
_entity.id
_entity.type
_entity.pdbx_description
1 polymer ?
#
loop_
_entity_poly.entity_id
_entity_poly.type
_entity_poly.pdbx_seq_one_letter_code
_entity_poly.pdbx_strand_id
1 'polypeptide(L)'
;MQELHENEQYFFSEHTLKQFFELLEPFLNPCILCAPTLAQTLQRSAGSQRAIRALDIDTRFEHSLPGFRLWNLYKPTRIDEQFDVIFCDPPFFNCSLSQLFSAIRLLSNFDYAQPIMICYLRRREQALLGTFAKFHLQPTGIFASYKTVQNSERNEIQLYSNLNSKQADSNNC
;
A
#
# COMPACT_ATOMS: atom_id res chain seq x y z
N MET A 1 2.23 -14.16 14.95
CA MET A 1 1.10 -13.33 14.50
C MET A 1 0.34 -14.15 13.46
N GLN A 2 -0.99 -14.21 13.54
CA GLN A 2 -1.84 -15.04 12.67
C GLN A 2 -2.71 -14.14 11.78
N GLU A 3 -2.93 -14.57 10.53
CA GLU A 3 -3.84 -13.93 9.57
C GLU A 3 -5.29 -13.95 10.08
N LEU A 4 -6.06 -12.90 9.79
CA LEU A 4 -7.50 -12.82 10.05
C LEU A 4 -8.25 -12.75 8.72
N HIS A 5 -8.66 -13.91 8.20
CA HIS A 5 -9.31 -14.00 6.88
C HIS A 5 -10.67 -13.31 6.83
N GLU A 6 -11.38 -13.19 7.96
CA GLU A 6 -12.62 -12.41 8.08
C GLU A 6 -12.41 -10.93 7.76
N ASN A 7 -11.21 -10.40 8.02
CA ASN A 7 -10.79 -9.04 7.72
C ASN A 7 -10.04 -8.93 6.39
N GLU A 8 -10.00 -10.01 5.59
CA GLU A 8 -9.17 -10.14 4.38
C GLU A 8 -7.68 -9.86 4.62
N GLN A 9 -7.19 -10.13 5.84
CA GLN A 9 -5.79 -9.93 6.18
C GLN A 9 -4.96 -11.13 5.71
N TYR A 10 -4.26 -10.96 4.60
CA TYR A 10 -3.32 -11.93 4.04
C TYR A 10 -1.90 -11.39 4.13
N PHE A 11 -0.92 -12.27 4.35
CA PHE A 11 0.48 -11.88 4.39
C PHE A 11 1.16 -12.15 3.06
N PHE A 12 1.89 -11.15 2.57
CA PHE A 12 2.73 -11.27 1.40
C PHE A 12 3.76 -12.40 1.54
N SER A 13 4.10 -13.03 0.41
CA SER A 13 5.24 -13.93 0.32
C SER A 13 6.55 -13.15 0.56
N GLU A 14 7.61 -13.86 0.92
CA GLU A 14 8.93 -13.24 1.14
C GLU A 14 9.47 -12.55 -0.11
N HIS A 15 9.20 -13.14 -1.29
CA HIS A 15 9.57 -12.54 -2.58
C HIS A 15 8.86 -11.20 -2.80
N THR A 16 7.54 -11.14 -2.58
CA THR A 16 6.77 -9.90 -2.73
C THR A 16 7.18 -8.85 -1.70
N LEU A 17 7.43 -9.24 -0.44
CA LEU A 17 7.95 -8.33 0.58
C LEU A 17 9.29 -7.72 0.19
N LYS A 18 10.21 -8.52 -0.37
CA LYS A 18 11.51 -8.02 -0.84
C LYS A 18 11.36 -7.01 -1.98
N GLN A 19 10.52 -7.32 -2.98
CA GLN A 19 10.27 -6.39 -4.09
C GLN A 19 9.66 -5.07 -3.60
N PHE A 20 8.66 -5.14 -2.71
CA PHE A 20 8.04 -3.93 -2.16
C PHE A 20 8.97 -3.16 -1.24
N PHE A 21 9.86 -3.84 -0.51
CA PHE A 21 10.92 -3.21 0.25
C PHE A 21 11.84 -2.38 -0.66
N GLU A 22 12.32 -2.96 -1.77
CA GLU A 22 13.18 -2.28 -2.73
C GLU A 22 12.49 -1.07 -3.38
N LEU A 23 11.20 -1.19 -3.74
CA LEU A 23 10.42 -0.06 -4.26
C LEU A 23 10.24 1.07 -3.25
N LEU A 24 10.11 0.73 -1.98
CA LEU A 24 9.86 1.69 -0.91
C LEU A 24 11.15 2.21 -0.27
N GLU A 25 12.31 1.65 -0.59
CA GLU A 25 13.62 2.02 -0.02
C GLU A 25 13.92 3.52 -0.12
N PRO A 26 13.66 4.20 -1.27
CA PRO A 26 13.99 5.62 -1.43
C PRO A 26 13.16 6.58 -0.56
N PHE A 27 12.10 6.10 0.09
CA PHE A 27 11.13 6.91 0.83
C PHE A 27 11.43 6.91 2.33
N LEU A 28 11.62 8.08 2.93
CA LEU A 28 11.94 8.26 4.35
C LEU A 28 10.70 8.26 5.25
N ASN A 29 9.54 8.73 4.76
CA ASN A 29 8.29 8.83 5.52
C ASN A 29 7.09 8.13 4.84
N PRO A 30 7.21 6.83 4.51
CA PRO A 30 6.13 6.14 3.80
C PRO A 30 4.94 5.88 4.74
N CYS A 31 3.73 6.09 4.21
CA CYS A 31 2.50 5.63 4.82
C CYS A 31 2.12 4.25 4.28
N ILE A 32 2.16 3.24 5.14
CA ILE A 32 1.78 1.86 4.84
C ILE A 32 0.37 1.60 5.37
N LEU A 33 -0.61 1.54 4.47
CA LEU A 33 -2.03 1.38 4.77
C LEU A 33 -2.48 -0.07 4.50
N CYS A 34 -3.08 -0.71 5.50
CA CYS A 34 -3.61 -2.07 5.42
C CYS A 34 -2.56 -3.16 5.08
N ALA A 35 -1.26 -2.84 5.17
CA ALA A 35 -0.16 -3.77 4.91
C ALA A 35 0.83 -3.85 6.09
N PRO A 36 0.38 -4.22 7.30
CA PRO A 36 1.17 -4.04 8.51
C PRO A 36 2.41 -4.95 8.58
N THR A 37 2.40 -6.10 7.89
CA THR A 37 3.59 -6.96 7.77
C THR A 37 4.67 -6.38 6.86
N LEU A 38 4.28 -5.62 5.82
CA LEU A 38 5.21 -4.83 5.01
C LEU A 38 5.81 -3.71 5.87
N ALA A 39 5.01 -3.01 6.67
CA ALA A 39 5.50 -2.01 7.61
C ALA A 39 6.51 -2.59 8.60
N GLN A 40 6.26 -3.79 9.15
CA GLN A 40 7.20 -4.48 10.05
C GLN A 40 8.51 -4.82 9.33
N THR A 41 8.42 -5.27 8.08
CA THR A 41 9.59 -5.61 7.26
C THR A 41 10.44 -4.37 7.01
N LEU A 42 9.82 -3.27 6.58
CA LEU A 42 10.47 -1.98 6.39
C LEU A 42 11.11 -1.51 7.69
N GLN A 43 10.40 -1.57 8.82
CA GLN A 43 10.89 -1.08 10.10
C GLN A 43 12.10 -1.87 10.63
N ARG A 44 12.16 -3.18 10.41
CA ARG A 44 13.29 -4.03 10.81
C ARG A 44 14.54 -3.77 9.99
N SER A 45 14.36 -3.48 8.71
CA SER A 45 15.45 -3.22 7.77
C SER A 45 15.86 -1.74 7.76
N ALA A 46 14.97 -0.84 8.18
CA ALA A 46 15.25 0.57 8.32
C ALA A 46 16.09 0.84 9.58
N GLY A 47 17.17 1.60 9.42
CA GLY A 47 17.81 2.26 10.55
C GLY A 47 16.90 3.32 11.19
N SER A 48 17.39 3.98 12.24
CA SER A 48 16.65 4.99 13.03
C SER A 48 16.18 6.24 12.27
N GLN A 49 16.45 6.33 10.97
CA GLN A 49 16.21 7.52 10.15
C GLN A 49 14.88 7.51 9.39
N ARG A 50 14.20 6.36 9.25
CA ARG A 50 12.92 6.29 8.53
C ARG A 50 11.75 6.38 9.52
N ALA A 51 10.82 7.27 9.23
CA ALA A 51 9.58 7.46 9.99
C ALA A 51 8.45 6.69 9.29
N ILE A 52 8.39 5.37 9.45
CA ILE A 52 7.37 4.58 8.76
C ILE A 52 6.03 4.74 9.49
N ARG A 53 5.01 5.30 8.82
CA ARG A 53 3.64 5.36 9.35
C ARG A 53 2.88 4.10 8.95
N ALA A 54 2.39 3.33 9.92
CA ALA A 54 1.54 2.17 9.66
C ALA A 54 0.10 2.46 10.05
N LEU A 55 -0.84 2.36 9.11
CA LEU A 55 -2.27 2.59 9.32
C LEU A 55 -3.03 1.28 9.15
N ASP A 56 -3.67 0.82 10.20
CA ASP A 56 -4.50 -0.39 10.18
C ASP A 56 -5.60 -0.33 11.24
N ILE A 57 -6.64 -1.15 11.09
CA ILE A 57 -7.68 -1.36 12.10
C ILE A 57 -7.23 -2.37 13.17
N ASP A 58 -6.27 -3.23 12.83
CA ASP A 58 -5.78 -4.30 13.69
C ASP A 58 -4.72 -3.80 14.70
N THR A 59 -5.16 -3.55 15.93
CA THR A 59 -4.32 -3.04 17.01
C THR A 59 -3.27 -4.03 17.51
N ARG A 60 -3.30 -5.30 17.09
CA ARG A 60 -2.27 -6.29 17.49
C ARG A 60 -0.86 -5.89 17.03
N PHE A 61 -0.75 -5.01 16.05
CA PHE A 61 0.51 -4.50 15.54
C PHE A 61 1.09 -3.33 16.34
N GLU A 62 0.28 -2.67 17.18
CA GLU A 62 0.64 -1.44 17.91
C GLU A 62 1.95 -1.60 18.70
N HIS A 63 2.12 -2.72 19.41
CA HIS A 63 3.32 -2.96 20.22
C HIS A 63 4.57 -3.28 19.40
N SER A 64 4.41 -3.67 18.14
CA SER A 64 5.51 -4.12 17.26
C SER A 64 5.93 -3.07 16.23
N LEU A 65 5.16 -2.01 16.08
CA LEU A 65 5.33 -0.96 15.08
C LEU A 65 5.28 0.41 15.76
N PRO A 66 6.44 1.04 16.04
CA PRO A 66 6.47 2.35 16.69
C PRO A 66 5.65 3.43 15.98
N GLY A 67 5.58 3.37 14.64
CA GLY A 67 4.78 4.29 13.83
C GLY A 67 3.34 3.86 13.59
N PHE A 68 2.84 2.82 14.29
CA PHE A 68 1.45 2.39 14.17
C PHE A 68 0.48 3.49 14.60
N ARG A 69 -0.63 3.59 13.87
CA ARG A 69 -1.79 4.39 14.25
C ARG A 69 -3.04 3.63 13.87
N LEU A 70 -3.90 3.40 14.86
CA LEU A 70 -5.24 2.87 14.62
C LEU A 70 -5.99 3.79 13.66
N TRP A 71 -6.35 3.26 12.50
CA TRP A 71 -7.01 4.03 11.45
C TRP A 71 -7.94 3.13 10.63
N ASN A 72 -9.16 3.60 10.41
CA ASN A 72 -10.22 2.79 9.81
C ASN A 72 -10.47 3.22 8.36
N LEU A 73 -10.08 2.37 7.40
CA LEU A 73 -10.32 2.57 5.97
C LEU A 73 -11.81 2.79 5.63
N TYR A 74 -12.71 2.15 6.37
CA TYR A 74 -14.16 2.24 6.15
C TYR A 74 -14.75 3.55 6.68
N LYS A 75 -14.06 4.22 7.60
CA LYS A 75 -14.44 5.52 8.19
C LYS A 75 -13.19 6.42 8.26
N PRO A 76 -12.66 6.83 7.10
CA PRO A 76 -11.37 7.48 7.03
C PRO A 76 -11.41 8.84 7.73
N THR A 77 -10.39 9.11 8.54
CA THR A 77 -10.19 10.40 9.20
C THR A 77 -8.93 11.08 8.66
N ARG A 78 -8.92 12.41 8.69
CA ARG A 78 -7.78 13.21 8.26
C ARG A 78 -6.57 12.95 9.15
N ILE A 79 -5.39 12.93 8.55
CA ILE A 79 -4.10 12.90 9.24
C ILE A 79 -3.30 14.11 8.75
N ASP A 80 -2.93 14.99 9.67
CA ASP A 80 -2.10 16.17 9.39
C ASP A 80 -0.60 15.81 9.39
N GLU A 81 -0.24 14.83 8.56
CA GLU A 81 1.13 14.38 8.30
C GLU A 81 1.33 14.36 6.78
N GLN A 82 2.53 14.69 6.31
CA GLN A 82 2.88 14.62 4.89
C GLN A 82 3.66 13.35 4.63
N PHE A 83 3.21 12.54 3.69
CA PHE A 83 3.86 11.29 3.32
C PHE A 83 4.58 11.47 1.99
N ASP A 84 5.78 10.92 1.87
CA ASP A 84 6.48 10.91 0.59
C ASP A 84 5.90 9.85 -0.37
N VAL A 85 5.30 8.78 0.17
CA VAL A 85 4.50 7.81 -0.58
C VAL A 85 3.41 7.18 0.30
N ILE A 86 2.28 6.84 -0.30
CA ILE A 86 1.24 6.01 0.32
C ILE A 86 1.24 4.65 -0.37
N PHE A 87 1.56 3.58 0.35
CA PHE A 87 1.39 2.20 -0.09
C PHE A 87 0.11 1.63 0.51
N CYS A 88 -0.73 0.98 -0.28
CA CYS A 88 -2.00 0.41 0.18
C CYS A 88 -2.23 -1.01 -0.32
N ASP A 89 -2.58 -1.91 0.60
CA ASP A 89 -3.10 -3.26 0.31
C ASP A 89 -4.48 -3.44 0.96
N PRO A 90 -5.55 -2.93 0.36
CA PRO A 90 -6.86 -2.86 1.01
C PRO A 90 -7.58 -4.22 0.99
N PRO A 91 -8.53 -4.46 1.91
CA PRO A 91 -9.53 -5.51 1.76
C PRO A 91 -10.25 -5.37 0.40
N PHE A 92 -10.18 -6.37 -0.47
CA PHE A 92 -10.62 -6.26 -1.86
C PHE A 92 -12.14 -6.41 -2.03
N PHE A 93 -12.79 -7.17 -1.14
CA PHE A 93 -14.20 -7.52 -1.23
C PHE A 93 -15.06 -6.66 -0.32
N ASN A 94 -14.56 -6.33 0.87
CA ASN A 94 -15.28 -5.56 1.87
C ASN A 94 -15.10 -4.04 1.72
N CYS A 95 -14.07 -3.58 0.99
CA CYS A 95 -13.89 -2.16 0.68
C CYS A 95 -14.33 -1.85 -0.76
N SER A 96 -15.30 -0.94 -0.91
CA SER A 96 -15.65 -0.42 -2.25
C SER A 96 -14.56 0.52 -2.78
N LEU A 97 -14.43 0.62 -4.10
CA LEU A 97 -13.46 1.51 -4.74
C LEU A 97 -13.70 2.99 -4.40
N SER A 98 -14.96 3.41 -4.21
CA SER A 98 -15.28 4.79 -3.82
C SER A 98 -14.86 5.10 -2.38
N GLN A 99 -14.96 4.13 -1.47
CA GLN A 99 -14.43 4.24 -0.11
C GLN A 99 -12.91 4.31 -0.12
N LEU A 100 -12.24 3.40 -0.85
CA LEU A 100 -10.78 3.42 -1.01
C LEU A 100 -10.30 4.75 -1.59
N PHE A 101 -10.95 5.26 -2.63
CA PHE A 101 -10.63 6.58 -3.19
C PHE A 101 -10.80 7.71 -2.17
N SER A 102 -11.89 7.68 -1.40
CA SER A 102 -12.13 8.69 -0.37
C SER A 102 -11.06 8.66 0.73
N ALA A 103 -10.64 7.47 1.13
CA ALA A 103 -9.55 7.25 2.08
C ALA A 103 -8.22 7.78 1.56
N ILE A 104 -7.79 7.37 0.37
CA ILE A 104 -6.53 7.82 -0.24
C ILE A 104 -6.54 9.33 -0.46
N ARG A 105 -7.66 9.91 -0.94
CA ARG A 105 -7.80 11.36 -1.12
C ARG A 105 -7.68 12.14 0.19
N LEU A 106 -8.18 11.60 1.30
CA LEU A 106 -8.02 12.25 2.60
C LEU A 106 -6.57 12.16 3.11
N LEU A 107 -5.93 11.00 2.95
CA LEU A 107 -4.52 10.82 3.35
C LEU A 107 -3.57 11.64 2.48
N SER A 108 -3.89 11.83 1.20
CA SER A 108 -3.13 12.68 0.29
C SER A 108 -3.41 14.17 0.48
N ASN A 109 -4.17 14.57 1.50
CA ASN A 109 -4.58 15.96 1.72
C ASN A 109 -5.23 16.61 0.48
N PHE A 110 -5.99 15.82 -0.29
CA PHE A 110 -6.59 16.20 -1.57
C PHE A 110 -5.59 16.56 -2.69
N ASP A 111 -4.30 16.28 -2.48
CA ASP A 111 -3.29 16.33 -3.53
C ASP A 111 -3.36 15.06 -4.39
N TYR A 112 -3.54 15.25 -5.69
CA TYR A 112 -3.59 14.17 -6.67
C TYR A 112 -2.22 13.85 -7.28
N ALA A 113 -1.20 14.66 -7.00
CA ALA A 113 0.19 14.39 -7.36
C ALA A 113 0.94 13.55 -6.31
N GLN A 114 0.33 13.35 -5.12
CA GLN A 114 0.86 12.48 -4.07
C GLN A 114 1.28 11.12 -4.66
N PRO A 115 2.54 10.69 -4.45
CA PRO A 115 2.94 9.34 -4.81
C PRO A 115 2.11 8.30 -4.08
N ILE A 116 1.45 7.43 -4.86
CA ILE A 116 0.63 6.34 -4.35
C ILE A 116 0.95 5.02 -5.06
N MET A 117 0.93 3.94 -4.29
CA MET A 117 1.03 2.57 -4.76
C MET A 117 -0.12 1.76 -4.17
N ILE A 118 -0.90 1.06 -5.00
CA ILE A 118 -2.07 0.29 -4.57
C ILE A 118 -1.96 -1.13 -5.12
N CYS A 119 -1.94 -2.13 -4.24
CA CYS A 119 -2.19 -3.52 -4.59
C CYS A 119 -3.69 -3.70 -4.87
N TYR A 120 -4.05 -4.30 -6.00
CA TYR A 120 -5.45 -4.58 -6.32
C TYR A 120 -5.64 -5.76 -7.27
N LEU A 121 -6.85 -6.32 -7.26
CA LEU A 121 -7.27 -7.40 -8.17
C LEU A 121 -7.14 -6.98 -9.63
N ARG A 122 -6.29 -7.66 -10.40
CA ARG A 122 -6.08 -7.41 -11.84
C ARG A 122 -7.38 -7.45 -12.64
N ARG A 123 -8.26 -8.40 -12.35
CA ARG A 123 -9.59 -8.50 -13.01
C ARG A 123 -10.49 -7.28 -12.80
N ARG A 124 -10.18 -6.40 -11.83
CA ARG A 124 -10.92 -5.15 -11.54
C ARG A 124 -10.14 -3.90 -11.98
N GLU A 125 -9.06 -4.07 -12.75
CA GLU A 125 -8.17 -2.99 -13.19
C GLU A 125 -8.91 -1.80 -13.78
N GLN A 126 -9.78 -2.02 -14.77
CA GLN A 126 -10.51 -0.92 -15.43
C GLN A 126 -11.33 -0.09 -14.44
N ALA A 127 -11.96 -0.74 -13.46
CA ALA A 127 -12.73 -0.05 -12.43
C ALA A 127 -11.82 0.73 -11.47
N LEU A 128 -10.66 0.16 -11.10
CA LEU A 128 -9.65 0.84 -10.28
C LEU A 128 -9.13 2.09 -11.02
N LEU A 129 -8.62 1.93 -12.24
CA LEU A 129 -8.06 3.02 -13.04
C LEU A 129 -9.09 4.12 -13.32
N GLY A 130 -10.35 3.75 -13.61
CA GLY A 130 -11.44 4.71 -13.77
C GLY A 130 -11.74 5.50 -12.50
N THR A 131 -11.77 4.83 -11.34
CA THR A 131 -12.02 5.48 -10.05
C THR A 131 -10.86 6.41 -9.66
N PHE A 132 -9.63 5.99 -9.92
CA PHE A 132 -8.39 6.70 -9.58
C PHE A 132 -7.84 7.54 -10.72
N ALA A 133 -8.64 7.87 -11.74
CA ALA A 133 -8.18 8.58 -12.93
C ALA A 133 -7.46 9.90 -12.61
N LYS A 134 -7.90 10.62 -11.56
CA LYS A 134 -7.26 11.87 -11.10
C LYS A 134 -5.84 11.67 -10.56
N PHE A 135 -5.55 10.51 -9.99
CA PHE A 135 -4.22 10.18 -9.49
C PHE A 135 -3.29 9.65 -10.59
N HIS A 136 -3.80 9.42 -11.81
CA HIS A 136 -3.01 8.90 -12.93
C HIS A 136 -2.31 7.56 -12.66
N LEU A 137 -2.95 6.67 -11.87
CA LEU A 137 -2.44 5.32 -11.65
C LEU A 137 -2.20 4.57 -12.97
N GLN A 138 -1.13 3.80 -13.00
CA GLN A 138 -0.78 2.89 -14.09
C GLN A 138 -0.41 1.51 -13.54
N PRO A 139 -0.66 0.42 -14.29
CA PRO A 139 -0.12 -0.89 -13.96
C PRO A 139 1.41 -0.86 -13.96
N THR A 140 2.03 -1.38 -12.89
CA THR A 140 3.52 -1.44 -12.81
C THR A 140 4.11 -2.70 -13.45
N GLY A 141 3.28 -3.72 -13.71
CA GLY A 141 3.72 -5.06 -14.10
C GLY A 141 4.25 -5.92 -12.94
N ILE A 142 4.24 -5.39 -11.71
CA ILE A 142 4.65 -6.12 -10.50
C ILE A 142 3.42 -6.81 -9.89
N PHE A 143 3.52 -8.12 -9.67
CA PHE A 143 2.45 -8.95 -9.14
C PHE A 143 2.73 -9.38 -7.71
N ALA A 144 1.77 -9.13 -6.82
CA ALA A 144 1.82 -9.53 -5.43
C ALA A 144 1.38 -10.99 -5.29
N SER A 145 2.08 -11.72 -4.42
CA SER A 145 1.73 -13.07 -4.02
C SER A 145 1.62 -13.15 -2.50
N TYR A 146 0.70 -13.97 -2.01
CA TYR A 146 0.44 -14.14 -0.58
C TYR A 146 0.76 -15.57 -0.16
N LYS A 147 1.10 -15.77 1.11
CA LYS A 147 1.52 -17.07 1.64
C LYS A 147 0.41 -18.13 1.57
N THR A 148 -0.84 -17.72 1.81
CA THR A 148 -1.98 -18.63 2.02
C THR A 148 -3.02 -18.57 0.89
N VAL A 149 -2.90 -17.61 -0.04
CA VAL A 149 -3.81 -17.48 -1.18
C VAL A 149 -3.27 -18.27 -2.35
N GLN A 150 -4.07 -19.19 -2.88
CA GLN A 150 -3.71 -19.91 -4.10
C GLN A 150 -3.63 -18.93 -5.28
N ASN A 151 -2.48 -18.92 -5.94
CA ASN A 151 -2.28 -18.20 -7.19
C ASN A 151 -3.19 -18.81 -8.26
N SER A 152 -4.20 -18.05 -8.65
CA SER A 152 -5.07 -18.33 -9.78
C SER A 152 -5.31 -17.03 -10.53
N GLU A 153 -5.63 -17.10 -11.82
CA GLU A 153 -5.93 -15.90 -12.64
C GLU A 153 -7.03 -15.03 -12.02
N ARG A 154 -7.95 -15.62 -11.25
CA ARG A 154 -9.03 -14.89 -10.57
C ARG A 154 -8.56 -14.06 -9.38
N ASN A 155 -7.43 -14.43 -8.78
CA ASN A 155 -6.88 -13.83 -7.56
C ASN A 155 -5.57 -13.09 -7.82
N GLU A 156 -5.19 -12.88 -9.08
CA GLU A 156 -3.97 -12.18 -9.42
C GLU A 156 -4.04 -10.73 -8.91
N ILE A 157 -3.13 -10.39 -8.00
CA ILE A 157 -3.00 -9.05 -7.43
C ILE A 157 -1.83 -8.36 -8.10
N GLN A 158 -2.09 -7.16 -8.61
CA GLN A 158 -1.10 -6.34 -9.28
C GLN A 158 -0.91 -5.04 -8.52
N LEU A 159 0.31 -4.51 -8.54
CA LEU A 159 0.63 -3.20 -8.03
C LEU A 159 0.37 -2.12 -9.10
N TYR A 160 -0.38 -1.09 -8.71
CA TYR A 160 -0.68 0.09 -9.51
C TYR A 160 -0.01 1.31 -8.87
N SER A 161 0.59 2.18 -9.65
CA SER A 161 1.31 3.35 -9.13
C SER A 161 1.22 4.54 -10.06
N ASN A 162 1.29 5.75 -9.52
CA ASN A 162 1.46 6.99 -10.29
C ASN A 162 2.91 7.50 -10.31
N LEU A 163 3.83 6.74 -9.72
CA LEU A 163 5.26 6.97 -9.90
C LEU A 163 5.64 6.56 -11.33
N ASN A 164 6.16 7.53 -12.08
CA ASN A 164 6.71 7.25 -13.40
C ASN A 164 7.82 6.20 -13.25
N SER A 165 7.77 5.13 -14.03
CA SER A 165 8.89 4.19 -14.23
C SER A 165 10.15 4.83 -14.87
N LYS A 166 10.19 6.17 -14.98
CA LYS A 166 11.29 6.98 -15.49
C LYS A 166 12.10 7.64 -14.37
N GLN A 167 12.68 6.82 -13.49
CA GLN A 167 13.80 7.24 -12.62
C GLN A 167 15.00 6.28 -12.73
N ALA A 168 15.16 5.61 -13.88
CA ALA A 168 16.34 4.80 -14.18
C ALA A 168 17.27 5.39 -15.27
N ASP A 169 16.85 6.44 -16.01
CA ASP A 169 17.61 6.98 -17.15
C ASP A 169 17.91 8.48 -17.01
N SER A 170 18.55 8.90 -15.91
CA SER A 170 19.00 10.30 -15.76
C SER A 170 20.34 10.44 -15.05
N ASN A 171 21.29 9.55 -15.35
CA ASN A 171 22.71 9.69 -15.01
C ASN A 171 23.61 9.31 -16.20
N ASN A 172 23.28 9.80 -17.39
CA ASN A 172 24.18 9.79 -18.54
C ASN A 172 23.98 11.08 -19.36
N CYS A 173 24.52 12.18 -18.84
CA CYS A 173 25.03 13.33 -19.60
C CYS A 173 26.12 13.99 -18.73
#